data_AF-A0A4Y7ZMX8-F1
#
_entry.id   AF-A0A4Y7ZMX8-F1
#
_cell.length_a   1.000
_cell.length_b   1.000
_cell.length_c   1.000
_cell.angle_alpha   90.00
_cell.angle_beta   90.00
_cell.angle_gamma   90.00
#
_symmetry.space_group_name_H-M   'P 1'
#
loop_
_entity.id
_entity.type
_entity.pdbx_description
1 polymer ?
#
loop_
_entity_poly.entity_id
_entity_poly.type
_entity_poly.pdbx_seq_one_letter_code
_entity_poly.pdbx_strand_id
1 'polypeptide(L)'
;MQYIDPFPALCEFCHTKSNYAVKDLLAYKAKCIQCGKVLEKTASGMHESEKTHRVETWPMHFIFDGIEAFNIDIDDLSDEEFEAIKTIQDFVQLVEKIKGENITNKIQSMKMIQPLLHQIELNKLLQYQLEELALLANNT
;
A
#
# COMPACT_ATOMS: atom_id res chain seq x y z
N MET A 1 -8.83 -3.69 -8.60
CA MET A 1 -8.27 -3.32 -9.92
C MET A 1 -8.20 -4.55 -10.84
N GLN A 2 -8.46 -4.39 -12.14
CA GLN A 2 -8.21 -5.43 -13.16
C GLN A 2 -7.18 -4.87 -14.16
N TYR A 3 -6.07 -5.58 -14.37
CA TYR A 3 -5.09 -5.20 -15.38
C TYR A 3 -5.54 -5.65 -16.77
N ILE A 4 -5.24 -4.84 -17.79
CA ILE A 4 -5.42 -5.22 -19.19
C ILE A 4 -4.38 -6.30 -19.52
N ASP A 5 -4.84 -7.46 -20.01
CA ASP A 5 -4.00 -8.58 -20.42
C ASP A 5 -4.04 -8.75 -21.96
N PRO A 6 -2.90 -8.67 -22.67
CA PRO A 6 -1.54 -8.48 -22.17
C PRO A 6 -1.24 -7.04 -21.74
N PHE A 7 -0.41 -6.90 -20.71
CA PHE A 7 -0.05 -5.62 -20.13
C PHE A 7 1.17 -4.99 -20.84
N PRO A 8 1.08 -3.72 -21.28
CA PRO A 8 2.20 -3.03 -21.89
C PRO A 8 3.24 -2.62 -20.84
N ALA A 9 4.42 -3.24 -20.86
CA ALA A 9 5.51 -2.95 -19.92
C ALA A 9 6.79 -2.50 -20.63
N LEU A 10 7.56 -1.65 -19.94
CA LEU A 10 8.88 -1.18 -20.37
C LEU A 10 9.95 -1.91 -19.58
N CYS A 11 10.95 -2.49 -20.25
CA CYS A 11 12.09 -3.09 -19.57
C CYS A 11 12.95 -2.00 -18.90
N GLU A 12 13.20 -2.17 -17.61
CA GLU A 12 14.01 -1.28 -16.78
C GLU A 12 15.52 -1.32 -17.11
N PHE A 13 15.96 -2.27 -17.93
CA PHE A 13 17.37 -2.45 -18.31
C PHE A 13 17.68 -1.96 -19.73
N CYS A 14 16.86 -2.35 -20.71
CA CYS A 14 17.11 -2.03 -22.13
C CYS A 14 16.04 -1.12 -22.74
N HIS A 15 15.07 -0.66 -21.94
CA HIS A 15 14.00 0.24 -22.36
C HIS A 15 13.17 -0.25 -23.55
N THR A 16 13.20 -1.55 -23.85
CA THR A 16 12.30 -2.15 -24.83
C THR A 16 10.89 -2.22 -24.25
N LYS A 17 9.93 -1.66 -24.97
CA LYS A 17 8.49 -1.75 -24.66
C LYS A 17 7.88 -2.94 -25.39
N SER A 18 7.13 -3.78 -24.67
CA SER A 18 6.38 -4.90 -25.24
C SER A 18 5.15 -5.23 -24.39
N ASN A 19 4.32 -6.15 -24.86
CA ASN A 19 3.15 -6.65 -24.16
C ASN A 19 3.49 -7.99 -23.50
N TYR A 20 3.16 -8.15 -22.23
CA TYR A 20 3.46 -9.34 -21.43
C TYR A 20 2.20 -9.86 -20.76
N ALA A 21 2.09 -11.18 -20.59
CA ALA A 21 0.96 -11.77 -19.89
C ALA A 21 0.96 -11.31 -18.42
N VAL A 22 -0.18 -10.81 -17.94
CA VAL A 22 -0.33 -10.30 -16.56
C VAL A 22 0.06 -11.36 -15.53
N LYS A 23 -0.35 -12.63 -15.76
CA LYS A 23 -0.02 -13.75 -14.87
C LYS A 23 1.49 -13.94 -14.68
N ASP A 24 2.28 -13.71 -15.71
CA ASP A 24 3.73 -13.93 -15.67
C ASP A 24 4.44 -12.73 -15.03
N LEU A 25 3.90 -11.52 -15.21
CA LEU A 25 4.36 -10.32 -14.50
C LEU A 25 4.12 -10.45 -13.00
N LEU A 26 2.88 -10.75 -12.57
CA LEU A 26 2.52 -10.90 -11.15
C LEU A 26 3.29 -12.05 -10.48
N ALA A 27 3.66 -13.09 -11.23
CA ALA A 27 4.46 -14.20 -10.73
C ALA A 27 5.98 -13.96 -10.77
N TYR A 28 6.46 -12.75 -11.13
CA TYR A 28 7.88 -12.44 -11.31
C TYR A 28 8.60 -13.36 -12.33
N LYS A 29 7.88 -13.83 -13.35
CA LYS A 29 8.38 -14.76 -14.37
C LYS A 29 8.55 -14.12 -15.75
N ALA A 30 7.92 -12.96 -15.99
CA ALA A 30 8.05 -12.24 -17.25
C ALA A 30 9.49 -11.77 -17.47
N LYS A 31 10.08 -12.17 -18.61
CA LYS A 31 11.41 -11.77 -19.05
C LYS A 31 11.31 -10.87 -20.27
N CYS A 32 12.12 -9.82 -20.31
CA CYS A 32 12.21 -8.93 -21.46
C CYS A 32 12.54 -9.72 -22.73
N ILE A 33 11.73 -9.52 -23.78
CA ILE A 33 11.90 -10.22 -25.05
C ILE A 33 13.24 -9.93 -25.73
N GLN A 34 13.88 -8.79 -25.41
CA GLN A 34 15.11 -8.34 -26.04
C GLN A 34 16.36 -8.78 -25.25
N CYS A 35 16.39 -8.53 -23.94
CA CYS A 35 17.59 -8.77 -23.11
C CYS A 35 17.47 -9.97 -22.16
N GLY A 36 16.30 -10.62 -22.08
CA GLY A 36 16.06 -11.80 -21.25
C GLY A 36 16.02 -11.56 -19.74
N LYS A 37 16.21 -10.30 -19.28
CA LYS A 37 16.14 -9.93 -17.85
C LYS A 37 14.69 -9.94 -17.36
N VAL A 38 14.48 -10.31 -16.09
CA VAL A 38 13.15 -10.31 -15.44
C VAL A 38 12.69 -8.87 -15.23
N LEU A 39 11.39 -8.63 -15.44
CA LEU A 39 10.76 -7.32 -15.27
C LEU A 39 10.30 -7.09 -13.82
N GLU A 40 11.25 -7.03 -12.90
CA GLU A 40 10.99 -6.94 -11.45
C GLU A 40 10.31 -5.62 -11.07
N LYS A 41 10.71 -4.50 -11.68
CA LYS A 41 10.10 -3.19 -11.35
C LYS A 41 8.64 -3.12 -11.74
N THR A 42 8.28 -3.66 -12.91
CA THR A 42 6.87 -3.70 -13.34
C THR A 42 6.06 -4.60 -12.41
N ALA A 43 6.57 -5.79 -12.09
CA ALA A 43 5.90 -6.72 -11.17
C ALA A 43 5.67 -6.07 -9.79
N SER A 44 6.70 -5.44 -9.21
CA SER A 44 6.59 -4.77 -7.91
C SER A 44 5.60 -3.61 -7.94
N GLY A 45 5.58 -2.79 -9.00
CA GLY A 45 4.61 -1.70 -9.15
C GLY A 45 3.17 -2.20 -9.28
N MET A 46 2.95 -3.34 -9.95
CA MET A 46 1.63 -3.98 -9.99
C MET A 46 1.20 -4.47 -8.61
N HIS A 47 2.09 -5.15 -7.87
CA HIS A 47 1.78 -5.58 -6.51
C HIS A 47 1.51 -4.41 -5.56
N GLU A 48 2.29 -3.32 -5.64
CA GLU A 48 2.04 -2.10 -4.87
C GLU A 48 0.67 -1.50 -5.19
N SER A 49 0.34 -1.40 -6.48
CA SER A 49 -0.97 -0.96 -6.93
C SER A 49 -2.10 -1.87 -6.43
N GLU A 50 -1.92 -3.20 -6.41
CA GLU A 50 -2.91 -4.10 -5.80
C GLU A 50 -3.09 -3.83 -4.30
N LYS A 51 -2.01 -3.61 -3.54
CA LYS A 51 -2.09 -3.30 -2.10
C LYS A 51 -2.90 -2.04 -1.82
N THR A 52 -2.76 -1.01 -2.67
CA THR A 52 -3.44 0.28 -2.50
C THR A 52 -4.92 0.24 -2.89
N HIS A 53 -5.37 -0.74 -3.68
CA HIS A 53 -6.75 -0.79 -4.21
C HIS A 53 -7.52 -2.07 -3.84
N ARG A 54 -6.89 -3.09 -3.25
CA ARG A 54 -7.60 -4.29 -2.76
C ARG A 54 -8.24 -3.98 -1.42
N VAL A 55 -9.55 -3.69 -1.44
CA VAL A 55 -10.35 -3.34 -0.25
C VAL A 55 -10.14 -4.31 0.92
N GLU A 56 -10.13 -5.62 0.64
CA GLU A 56 -10.03 -6.67 1.66
C GLU A 56 -8.69 -6.65 2.43
N THR A 57 -7.59 -6.28 1.77
CA THR A 57 -6.25 -6.28 2.38
C THR A 57 -5.76 -4.89 2.73
N TRP A 58 -6.49 -3.86 2.34
CA TRP A 58 -6.11 -2.46 2.54
C TRP A 58 -5.91 -2.09 4.01
N PRO A 59 -6.80 -2.47 4.98
CA PRO A 59 -6.57 -2.17 6.40
C PRO A 59 -5.25 -2.72 6.92
N MET A 60 -4.91 -3.96 6.55
CA MET A 60 -3.65 -4.59 6.92
C MET A 60 -2.45 -3.88 6.28
N HIS A 61 -2.55 -3.49 5.01
CA HIS A 61 -1.49 -2.73 4.34
C HIS A 61 -1.31 -1.33 4.92
N PHE A 62 -2.38 -0.67 5.37
CA PHE A 62 -2.29 0.60 6.09
C PHE A 62 -1.46 0.45 7.37
N ILE A 63 -1.73 -0.59 8.18
CA ILE A 63 -0.98 -0.83 9.42
C ILE A 63 0.50 -1.09 9.11
N PHE A 64 0.81 -1.93 8.12
CA PHE A 64 2.21 -2.20 7.73
C PHE A 64 2.94 -0.97 7.19
N ASP A 65 2.29 -0.14 6.38
CA ASP A 65 2.86 1.14 5.93
C ASP A 65 3.16 2.06 7.12
N GLY A 66 2.30 2.04 8.14
CA GLY A 66 2.51 2.76 9.39
C GLY A 66 3.70 2.21 10.21
N ILE A 67 3.81 0.90 10.37
CA ILE A 67 4.93 0.25 11.06
C ILE A 67 6.26 0.64 10.40
N GLU A 68 6.33 0.60 9.07
CA GLU A 68 7.51 1.02 8.30
C GLU A 68 7.77 2.53 8.48
N ALA A 69 6.75 3.37 8.27
CA ALA A 69 6.88 4.83 8.30
C ALA A 69 7.30 5.37 9.67
N PHE A 70 6.86 4.74 10.76
CA PHE A 70 7.17 5.15 12.14
C PHE A 70 8.25 4.29 12.80
N ASN A 71 8.89 3.37 12.05
CA ASN A 71 9.94 2.48 12.52
C ASN A 71 9.54 1.77 13.83
N ILE A 72 8.34 1.20 13.85
CA ILE A 72 7.81 0.43 14.97
C ILE A 72 8.40 -0.97 14.89
N ASP A 73 8.92 -1.49 16.00
CA ASP A 73 9.34 -2.88 16.03
C ASP A 73 8.07 -3.75 16.07
N ILE A 74 8.00 -4.78 15.25
CA ILE A 74 6.82 -5.66 15.23
C ILE A 74 6.71 -6.44 16.54
N ASP A 75 7.83 -6.65 17.23
CA ASP A 75 7.87 -7.29 18.55
C ASP A 75 7.28 -6.38 19.65
N ASP A 76 7.11 -5.07 19.39
CA ASP A 76 6.43 -4.14 20.30
C ASP A 76 4.90 -4.19 20.16
N LEU A 77 4.36 -4.99 19.23
CA LEU A 77 2.94 -5.10 18.92
C LEU A 77 2.41 -6.49 19.29
N SER A 78 1.43 -6.56 20.17
CA SER A 78 0.67 -7.79 20.40
C SER A 78 -0.40 -8.03 19.33
N ASP A 79 -0.77 -9.29 19.12
CA ASP A 79 -1.88 -9.66 18.21
C ASP A 79 -3.20 -8.96 18.59
N GLU A 80 -3.47 -8.82 19.89
CA GLU A 80 -4.66 -8.15 20.42
C GLU A 80 -4.66 -6.65 20.09
N GLU A 81 -3.51 -5.99 20.21
CA GLU A 81 -3.36 -4.59 19.80
C GLU A 81 -3.51 -4.42 18.29
N PHE A 82 -2.98 -5.36 17.51
CA PHE A 82 -3.12 -5.35 16.06
C PHE A 82 -4.58 -5.50 15.62
N GLU A 83 -5.32 -6.43 16.20
CA GLU A 83 -6.75 -6.65 15.92
C GLU A 83 -7.66 -5.53 16.43
N ALA A 84 -7.22 -4.78 17.45
CA ALA A 84 -7.96 -3.64 17.99
C ALA A 84 -7.95 -2.41 17.07
N ILE A 85 -7.04 -2.32 16.10
CA ILE A 85 -6.94 -1.18 15.18
C ILE A 85 -8.08 -1.24 14.16
N LYS A 86 -9.12 -0.41 14.37
CA LYS A 86 -10.26 -0.30 13.46
C LYS A 86 -10.35 1.05 12.77
N THR A 87 -9.79 2.08 13.40
CA THR A 87 -9.78 3.46 12.91
C THR A 87 -8.36 4.00 12.82
N ILE A 88 -8.20 5.10 12.10
CA ILE A 88 -6.93 5.85 12.08
C ILE A 88 -6.57 6.34 13.49
N GLN A 89 -7.57 6.75 14.28
CA GLN A 89 -7.35 7.20 15.66
C GLN A 89 -6.80 6.09 16.56
N ASP A 90 -7.27 4.84 16.40
CA ASP A 90 -6.74 3.69 17.15
C ASP A 90 -5.25 3.48 16.83
N PHE A 91 -4.90 3.58 15.53
CA PHE A 91 -3.51 3.52 15.10
C PHE A 91 -2.66 4.64 15.70
N VAL A 92 -3.13 5.89 15.70
CA VAL A 92 -2.42 7.02 16.35
C VAL A 92 -2.13 6.71 17.81
N GLN A 93 -3.14 6.24 18.56
CA GLN A 93 -3.01 5.96 19.99
C GLN A 93 -1.99 4.86 20.25
N LEU A 94 -1.96 3.84 19.38
CA LEU A 94 -0.98 2.77 19.46
C LEU A 94 0.45 3.28 19.22
N VAL A 95 0.66 4.07 18.16
CA VAL A 95 2.00 4.63 17.89
C VAL A 95 2.42 5.60 19.00
N GLU A 96 1.50 6.42 19.51
CA GLU A 96 1.76 7.33 20.62
C GLU A 96 2.12 6.57 21.90
N LYS A 97 1.48 5.43 22.16
CA LYS A 97 1.84 4.53 23.28
C LYS A 97 3.26 3.97 23.12
N ILE A 98 3.65 3.55 21.92
CA ILE A 98 4.96 2.91 21.66
C ILE A 98 6.09 3.95 21.59
N LYS A 99 5.88 5.06 20.88
CA LYS A 99 6.91 6.07 20.58
C LYS A 99 6.88 7.27 21.52
N GLY A 100 5.81 7.46 22.29
CA GLY A 100 5.63 8.62 23.16
C GLY A 100 5.42 9.94 22.41
N GLU A 101 5.10 9.88 21.12
CA GLU A 101 4.85 11.07 20.29
C GLU A 101 3.49 11.01 19.59
N ASN A 102 2.81 12.17 19.54
CA ASN A 102 1.58 12.29 18.79
C ASN A 102 1.88 12.40 17.29
N ILE A 103 1.49 11.38 16.53
CA ILE A 103 1.77 11.28 15.09
C ILE A 103 0.63 11.80 14.20
N THR A 104 -0.41 12.42 14.76
CA THR A 104 -1.62 12.83 14.01
C THR A 104 -1.30 13.57 12.71
N ASN A 105 -0.39 14.54 12.77
CA ASN A 105 0.00 15.33 11.59
C ASN A 105 0.93 14.57 10.62
N LYS A 106 1.62 13.52 11.10
CA LYS A 106 2.54 12.71 10.31
C LYS A 106 1.82 11.59 9.54
N ILE A 107 0.58 11.24 9.89
CA ILE A 107 -0.19 10.23 9.13
C ILE A 107 -0.33 10.61 7.65
N GLN A 108 -0.37 11.89 7.33
CA GLN A 108 -0.48 12.36 5.95
C GLN A 108 0.71 11.98 5.06
N SER A 109 1.87 11.66 5.64
CA SER A 109 3.02 11.18 4.87
C SER A 109 2.99 9.69 4.58
N MET A 110 2.05 8.93 5.15
CA MET A 110 1.88 7.51 4.85
C MET A 110 1.45 7.31 3.40
N LYS A 111 2.07 6.35 2.71
CA LYS A 111 1.83 6.07 1.29
C LYS A 111 0.38 5.68 1.04
N MET A 112 -0.21 4.93 1.97
CA MET A 112 -1.61 4.49 1.89
C MET A 112 -2.62 5.64 2.05
N ILE A 113 -2.22 6.72 2.73
CA ILE A 113 -3.08 7.89 3.00
C ILE A 113 -2.97 8.95 1.91
N GLN A 114 -1.79 9.12 1.29
CA GLN A 114 -1.52 10.14 0.27
C GLN A 114 -2.61 10.26 -0.81
N PRO A 115 -3.12 9.17 -1.43
CA PRO A 115 -4.16 9.26 -2.46
C PRO A 115 -5.50 9.81 -1.94
N LEU A 116 -5.79 9.64 -0.65
CA LEU A 116 -7.05 10.03 -0.02
C LEU A 116 -7.09 11.49 0.43
N LEU A 117 -5.93 12.14 0.57
CA LEU A 117 -5.83 13.52 1.07
C LEU A 117 -6.49 14.56 0.16
N HIS A 118 -6.69 14.24 -1.12
CA HIS A 118 -7.44 15.11 -2.04
C HIS A 118 -8.96 15.04 -1.82
N GLN A 119 -9.46 14.06 -1.07
CA GLN A 119 -10.88 13.79 -0.87
C GLN A 119 -11.33 14.00 0.59
N ILE A 120 -10.40 13.94 1.55
CA ILE A 120 -10.72 13.91 2.99
C ILE A 120 -9.89 14.97 3.73
N GLU A 121 -10.57 15.80 4.53
CA GLU A 121 -9.92 16.72 5.46
C GLU A 121 -9.29 15.95 6.65
N LEU A 122 -8.10 16.36 7.11
CA LEU A 122 -7.36 15.66 8.18
C LEU A 122 -8.20 15.40 9.45
N ASN A 123 -8.99 16.39 9.88
CA ASN A 123 -9.79 16.27 11.10
C ASN A 123 -10.89 15.19 10.98
N LYS A 124 -11.33 14.90 9.75
CA LYS A 124 -12.29 13.83 9.46
C LYS A 124 -11.58 12.50 9.26
N LEU A 125 -10.37 12.51 8.69
CA LEU A 125 -9.55 11.31 8.42
C LEU A 125 -9.39 10.43 9.66
N LEU A 126 -9.15 11.04 10.83
CA LEU A 126 -8.96 10.32 12.10
C LEU A 126 -10.18 9.49 12.52
N GLN A 127 -11.38 9.90 12.10
CA GLN A 127 -12.64 9.29 12.51
C GLN A 127 -13.07 8.14 11.59
N TYR A 128 -12.42 7.96 10.44
CA TYR A 128 -12.78 6.90 9.51
C TYR A 128 -12.34 5.54 10.02
N GLN A 129 -13.19 4.54 9.75
CA GLN A 129 -12.78 3.15 9.85
C GLN A 129 -11.85 2.80 8.69
N LEU A 130 -10.89 1.91 8.93
CA LEU A 130 -9.95 1.47 7.89
C LEU A 130 -10.67 0.83 6.71
N GLU A 131 -11.78 0.13 6.95
CA GLU A 131 -12.63 -0.46 5.90
C GLU A 131 -13.30 0.60 5.02
N GLU A 132 -13.73 1.73 5.60
CA GLU A 132 -14.31 2.84 4.85
C GLU A 132 -13.26 3.53 3.98
N LEU A 133 -12.04 3.70 4.51
CA LEU A 133 -10.91 4.25 3.75
C LEU A 133 -10.49 3.30 2.62
N ALA A 134 -10.55 1.99 2.85
CA ALA A 134 -10.30 0.99 1.82
C ALA A 134 -11.26 1.12 0.62
N LEU A 135 -12.55 1.39 0.90
CA LEU A 135 -13.54 1.64 -0.15
C LEU A 135 -13.26 2.94 -0.91
N LEU A 136 -12.86 4.00 -0.21
CA LEU A 136 -12.50 5.28 -0.85
C LEU A 136 -11.25 5.13 -1.72
N ALA A 137 -10.23 4.43 -1.24
CA ALA A 137 -8.97 4.22 -1.98
C ALA A 137 -9.20 3.44 -3.28
N ASN A 138 -10.12 2.48 -3.29
CA ASN A 138 -10.46 1.72 -4.50
C ASN A 138 -11.34 2.49 -5.51
N ASN A 139 -11.92 3.62 -5.12
CA ASN A 139 -12.68 4.52 -6.00
C ASN A 139 -11.84 5.70 -6.54
N THR A 140 -10.56 5.75 -6.18
CA THR A 140 -9.60 6.80 -6.58
C THR A 140 -8.78 6.33 -7.79
#